data_AF-L8HMF5-F1
#
_entry.id   AF-L8HMF5-F1
#
_cell.length_a   1.000
_cell.length_b   1.000
_cell.length_c   1.000
_cell.angle_alpha   90.00
_cell.angle_beta   90.00
_cell.angle_gamma   90.00
#
_symmetry.space_group_name_H-M   'P 1'
#
loop_
_entity.id
_entity.type
_entity.pdbx_description
1 polymer ?
#
loop_
_entity_poly.entity_id
_entity_poly.type
_entity_poly.pdbx_seq_one_letter_code
_entity_poly.pdbx_strand_id
1 'polypeptide(L)'
;MALAIALLLSGVLLPCWGEFALFKKGSTKANGARCSHHSECFSDCCLINLDSGGAFCAPRARITMTCLPQTRSAINIVCPCRVGLKC
;
A
#
# COMPACT_ATOMS: atom_id res chain seq x y z
N MET A 1 -35.99 37.12 15.81
CA MET A 1 -35.84 35.70 16.17
C MET A 1 -35.73 34.85 14.89
N ALA A 2 -34.73 35.10 14.06
CA ALA A 2 -34.52 34.36 12.80
C ALA A 2 -33.02 34.11 12.54
N LEU A 3 -32.17 35.00 13.05
CA LEU A 3 -30.70 34.87 12.98
C LEU A 3 -30.11 33.85 13.97
N ALA A 4 -30.83 33.50 15.04
CA ALA A 4 -30.34 32.56 16.05
C ALA A 4 -30.46 31.09 15.63
N ILE A 5 -31.33 30.76 14.67
CA ILE A 5 -31.56 29.37 14.23
C ILE A 5 -30.57 28.96 13.13
N ALA A 6 -30.02 29.92 12.38
CA ALA A 6 -29.06 29.65 11.30
C ALA A 6 -27.67 29.20 11.81
N LEU A 7 -27.32 29.52 13.06
CA LEU A 7 -26.00 29.17 13.64
C LEU A 7 -25.97 27.79 14.31
N LEU A 8 -27.12 27.12 14.48
CA LEU A 8 -27.19 25.78 15.06
C LEU A 8 -27.05 24.66 14.02
N LEU A 9 -27.16 24.98 12.72
CA LEU A 9 -27.04 24.00 11.63
C LEU A 9 -25.61 23.86 11.07
N SER A 10 -24.69 24.77 11.39
CA SER A 10 -23.28 24.68 10.96
C SER A 10 -22.41 23.80 11.85
N GLY A 11 -22.91 23.38 13.02
CA GLY A 11 -22.17 22.57 14.00
C GLY A 11 -22.33 21.05 13.88
N VAL A 12 -23.16 20.56 12.96
CA VAL A 12 -23.56 19.13 12.90
C VAL A 12 -23.28 18.51 11.53
N LEU A 13 -22.17 18.87 10.88
CA LEU A 13 -21.72 18.19 9.66
C LEU A 13 -20.20 18.02 9.55
N LEU A 14 -19.47 18.04 10.67
CA LEU A 14 -18.08 17.60 10.70
C LEU A 14 -17.75 16.75 11.94
N PRO A 15 -18.22 15.49 12.01
CA PRO A 15 -17.54 14.49 12.83
C PRO A 15 -16.97 13.32 12.02
N CYS A 16 -16.86 13.41 10.69
CA CYS A 16 -16.58 12.22 9.87
C CYS A 16 -15.47 12.37 8.81
N TRP A 17 -14.45 13.20 9.01
CA TRP A 17 -13.26 13.10 8.14
C TRP A 17 -11.89 13.36 8.77
N GLY A 18 -11.79 13.46 10.10
CA GLY A 18 -10.54 13.85 10.77
C GLY A 18 -9.73 12.74 11.43
N GLU A 19 -10.31 11.56 11.73
CA GLU A 19 -9.68 10.59 12.64
C GLU A 19 -9.33 9.22 12.01
N PHE A 20 -9.37 9.10 10.68
CA PHE A 20 -9.03 7.84 10.00
C PHE A 20 -7.68 7.87 9.25
N ALA A 21 -6.98 9.02 9.24
CA ALA A 21 -5.75 9.21 8.47
C ALA A 21 -4.46 9.14 9.30
N LEU A 22 -4.51 8.62 10.53
CA LEU A 22 -3.29 8.31 11.29
C LEU A 22 -3.39 7.00 12.07
N PHE A 23 -4.02 5.97 11.48
CA PHE A 23 -3.47 4.64 11.72
C PHE A 23 -2.03 4.69 11.19
N LYS A 24 -1.09 4.85 12.11
CA LYS A 24 0.35 4.76 11.92
C LYS A 24 0.71 3.32 11.54
N LYS A 25 0.11 2.80 10.48
CA LYS A 25 0.54 1.61 9.75
C LYS A 25 1.81 2.07 9.06
N GLY A 26 2.96 1.71 9.64
CA GLY A 26 4.28 2.23 9.25
C GLY A 26 4.36 2.44 7.74
N SER A 27 4.65 3.68 7.32
CA SER A 27 4.58 4.15 5.94
C SER A 27 5.19 3.13 4.98
N THR A 28 4.34 2.31 4.36
CA THR A 28 4.81 1.31 3.40
C THR A 28 5.30 2.06 2.17
N LYS A 29 6.55 1.83 1.81
CA LYS A 29 7.27 2.46 0.71
C LYS A 29 6.60 2.16 -0.64
N ALA A 30 6.65 3.14 -1.53
CA ALA A 30 6.15 3.04 -2.88
C ALA A 30 7.08 2.18 -3.78
N ASN A 31 6.57 1.75 -4.94
CA ASN A 31 7.37 1.02 -5.92
C ASN A 31 8.62 1.83 -6.33
N GLY A 32 9.75 1.16 -6.51
CA GLY A 32 11.05 1.74 -6.83
C GLY A 32 11.86 2.21 -5.62
N ALA A 33 11.27 2.29 -4.42
CA ALA A 33 12.01 2.62 -3.21
C ALA A 33 12.86 1.44 -2.73
N ARG A 34 14.04 1.70 -2.14
CA ARG A 34 14.87 0.66 -1.53
C ARG A 34 14.16 0.00 -0.35
N CYS A 35 14.27 -1.32 -0.27
CA CYS A 35 13.67 -2.13 0.79
C CYS A 35 14.63 -3.25 1.22
N SER A 36 14.43 -3.77 2.42
CA SER A 36 15.09 -4.99 2.90
C SER A 36 14.07 -6.13 3.10
N HIS A 37 12.85 -5.78 3.51
CA HIS A 37 11.75 -6.71 3.75
C HIS A 37 10.50 -6.37 2.93
N HIS A 38 9.74 -7.42 2.54
CA HIS A 38 8.46 -7.29 1.82
C HIS A 38 7.46 -6.37 2.54
N SER A 39 7.40 -6.45 3.88
CA SER A 39 6.50 -5.64 4.71
C SER A 39 6.78 -4.15 4.66
N GLU A 40 7.95 -3.74 4.18
CA GLU A 40 8.25 -2.32 3.96
C GLU A 40 7.53 -1.77 2.73
N CYS A 41 7.08 -2.61 1.80
CA CYS A 41 6.51 -2.18 0.52
C CYS A 41 4.99 -2.24 0.53
N PHE A 42 4.33 -1.26 -0.10
CA PHE A 42 2.86 -1.26 -0.21
C PHE A 42 2.34 -2.49 -0.96
N SER A 43 3.11 -2.97 -1.94
CA SER A 43 2.81 -4.16 -2.73
C SER A 43 3.04 -5.49 -1.98
N ASP A 44 3.68 -5.44 -0.81
CA ASP A 44 4.24 -6.60 -0.10
C ASP A 44 5.23 -7.39 -0.98
N CYS A 45 5.99 -6.69 -1.84
CA CYS A 45 7.07 -7.26 -2.64
C CYS A 45 8.31 -6.36 -2.67
N CYS A 46 9.42 -6.87 -2.12
CA CYS A 46 10.77 -6.35 -2.21
C CYS A 46 11.57 -7.25 -3.16
N LEU A 47 11.94 -6.70 -4.32
CA LEU A 47 12.55 -7.44 -5.41
C LEU A 47 14.03 -7.04 -5.56
N ILE A 48 14.92 -8.03 -5.58
CA ILE A 48 16.34 -7.86 -5.90
C ILE A 48 16.44 -7.60 -7.39
N ASN A 49 17.00 -6.44 -7.72
CA ASN A 49 17.40 -6.09 -9.06
C ASN A 49 18.93 -6.23 -9.14
N LEU A 50 19.39 -7.23 -9.91
CA LEU A 50 20.82 -7.50 -10.07
C LEU A 50 21.50 -6.42 -10.92
N ASP A 51 20.79 -5.81 -11.86
CA ASP A 51 21.32 -4.77 -12.74
C ASP A 51 21.67 -3.49 -11.97
N SER A 52 20.82 -3.10 -11.02
CA SER A 52 21.00 -1.91 -10.19
C SER A 52 21.68 -2.18 -8.84
N GLY A 53 22.01 -3.44 -8.55
CA GLY A 53 22.75 -3.83 -7.35
C GLY A 53 22.01 -3.50 -6.05
N GLY A 54 20.78 -3.98 -5.89
CA GLY A 54 20.02 -3.78 -4.65
C GLY A 54 18.62 -4.38 -4.67
N ALA A 55 17.86 -4.13 -3.60
CA ALA A 55 16.46 -4.55 -3.50
C ALA A 55 15.51 -3.36 -3.42
N PHE A 56 14.43 -3.43 -4.20
CA PHE A 56 13.50 -2.34 -4.40
C PHE A 56 12.05 -2.82 -4.37
N CYS A 57 11.15 -1.99 -3.87
CA CYS A 57 9.73 -2.30 -3.88
C CYS A 57 9.26 -2.45 -5.32
N ALA A 58 8.58 -3.55 -5.61
CA ALA A 58 8.10 -3.85 -6.96
C ALA A 58 6.60 -4.14 -6.95
N PRO A 59 5.89 -3.86 -8.06
CA PRO A 59 4.47 -4.20 -8.16
C PRO A 59 4.28 -5.73 -8.21
N ARG A 60 3.11 -6.19 -7.77
CA ARG A 60 2.67 -7.57 -8.02
C ARG A 60 2.55 -7.85 -9.51
N ALA A 61 2.95 -9.06 -9.90
CA ALA A 61 2.99 -9.49 -11.29
C ALA A 61 1.59 -9.58 -11.93
N ARG A 62 1.51 -9.29 -13.23
CA ARG A 62 0.26 -9.29 -14.03
C ARG A 62 0.13 -10.57 -14.86
N ILE A 63 -0.97 -10.69 -15.62
CA ILE A 63 -1.40 -11.87 -16.42
C ILE A 63 -0.34 -12.41 -17.39
N THR A 64 0.72 -11.67 -17.70
CA THR A 64 1.76 -12.07 -18.67
C THR A 64 3.16 -12.13 -18.07
N MET A 65 3.28 -12.08 -16.74
CA MET A 65 4.56 -12.08 -16.03
C MET A 65 4.68 -13.33 -15.17
N THR A 66 5.89 -13.90 -15.11
CA THR A 66 6.23 -14.95 -14.15
C THR A 66 6.02 -14.43 -12.73
N CYS A 67 5.32 -15.21 -11.90
CA CYS A 67 5.00 -14.83 -10.54
C CYS A 67 5.02 -16.02 -9.59
N LEU A 68 5.12 -15.76 -8.29
CA LEU A 68 4.92 -16.78 -7.26
C LEU A 68 3.45 -16.85 -6.83
N PRO A 69 2.99 -18.02 -6.35
CA PRO A 69 1.66 -18.13 -5.77
C PRO A 69 1.56 -17.20 -4.57
N GLN A 70 0.34 -16.85 -4.17
CA GLN A 70 0.01 -15.98 -3.02
C GLN A 70 0.49 -16.57 -1.68
N THR A 71 1.80 -16.62 -1.50
CA THR A 71 2.50 -17.14 -0.33
C THR A 71 3.27 -15.96 0.26
N ARG A 72 3.36 -15.88 1.58
CA ARG A 72 4.31 -14.97 2.24
C ARG A 72 5.72 -15.53 2.09
N SER A 73 6.18 -15.55 0.85
CA SER A 73 7.50 -16.05 0.50
C SER A 73 8.56 -15.08 1.01
N ALA A 74 9.64 -15.61 1.58
CA ALA A 74 10.81 -14.83 1.98
C ALA A 74 11.75 -14.55 0.80
N ILE A 75 11.40 -14.98 -0.41
CA ILE A 75 12.28 -14.94 -1.57
C ILE A 75 12.09 -13.60 -2.29
N ASN A 76 13.17 -12.84 -2.43
CA ASN A 76 13.14 -11.49 -3.02
C ASN A 76 13.43 -11.49 -4.54
N ILE A 77 13.31 -12.62 -5.24
CA ILE A 77 13.75 -12.74 -6.65
C ILE A 77 12.58 -12.63 -7.64
N VAL A 78 11.36 -12.97 -7.21
CA VAL A 78 10.15 -12.87 -8.02
C VAL A 78 8.98 -12.43 -7.14
N CYS A 79 8.19 -11.48 -7.62
CA CYS A 79 7.01 -11.00 -6.90
C CYS A 79 5.82 -11.98 -7.00
N PRO A 80 4.94 -12.00 -5.99
CA PRO A 80 3.70 -12.76 -6.09
C PRO A 80 2.78 -12.19 -7.17
N CYS A 81 1.86 -13.02 -7.65
CA CYS A 81 0.85 -12.59 -8.61
C CYS A 81 -0.08 -11.52 -8.02
N ARG A 82 -0.79 -10.80 -8.88
CA ARG A 82 -1.92 -9.98 -8.41
C ARG A 82 -2.99 -10.86 -7.76
N VAL A 83 -3.69 -10.31 -6.77
CA VAL A 83 -4.81 -10.98 -6.13
C VAL A 83 -5.84 -11.36 -7.21
N GLY A 84 -6.27 -12.62 -7.21
CA GLY A 84 -7.16 -13.18 -8.22
C GLY A 84 -6.45 -13.87 -9.40
N LEU A 85 -5.12 -13.77 -9.51
CA LEU A 85 -4.33 -14.52 -10.47
C LEU A 85 -3.72 -15.78 -9.84
N LYS A 86 -3.44 -16.77 -10.68
CA LYS A 86 -2.74 -18.02 -10.35
C LYS A 86 -1.48 -18.12 -11.22
N CYS A 87 -0.45 -18.75 -10.68
CA CYS A 87 0.78 -19.10 -11.41
C CYS A 87 0.53 -20.20 -12.41
#